data_AF-A0A936E514-F1
#
_entry.id   AF-A0A936E514-F1
#
_cell.length_a   1.000
_cell.length_b   1.000
_cell.length_c   1.000
_cell.angle_alpha   90.00
_cell.angle_beta   90.00
_cell.angle_gamma   90.00
#
_symmetry.space_group_name_H-M   'P 1'
#
loop_
_entity.id
_entity.type
_entity.pdbx_description
1 polymer ?
#
loop_
_entity_poly.entity_id
_entity_poly.type
_entity_poly.pdbx_seq_one_letter_code
_entity_poly.pdbx_strand_id
1 'polypeptide(L)'
;MFEAVTTAWIKGEFLVDGVESWQEFSSRVRGALKRIAGAGGAGRRVAVFTSGGVIGLAVQTVLGSPDNKALEINWRVKNCSLTEIIFGRDRYSLDSFNTIPHLDDPRLRTFR
;
A
#
# COMPACT_ATOMS: atom_id res chain seq x y z
N MET A 1 -2.23 20.36 8.63
CA MET A 1 -2.89 19.68 9.77
C MET A 1 -2.88 18.16 9.61
N PHE A 2 -3.46 17.59 8.55
CA PHE A 2 -3.52 16.12 8.35
C PHE A 2 -2.14 15.44 8.30
N GLU A 3 -1.18 16.03 7.60
CA GLU A 3 0.20 15.52 7.52
C GLU A 3 0.90 15.43 8.88
N ALA A 4 0.73 16.45 9.73
CA ALA A 4 1.32 16.46 11.08
C ALA A 4 0.73 15.35 11.96
N VAL A 5 -0.60 15.18 11.94
CA VAL A 5 -1.29 14.11 12.68
C VAL A 5 -0.84 12.74 12.19
N THR A 6 -0.76 12.54 10.88
CA THR A 6 -0.37 11.23 10.32
C THR A 6 1.10 10.92 10.61
N THR A 7 1.98 11.94 10.60
CA THR A 7 3.39 11.80 10.98
C THR A 7 3.54 11.36 12.43
N ALA A 8 2.81 12.01 13.34
CA ALA A 8 2.81 11.66 14.76
C ALA A 8 2.21 10.25 15.01
N TRP A 9 1.19 9.87 14.25
CA TRP A 9 0.66 8.49 14.25
C TRP A 9 1.68 7.45 13.77
N ILE A 10 2.41 7.72 12.68
CA ILE A 10 3.48 6.84 12.17
C ILE A 10 4.60 6.68 13.21
N LYS A 11 4.93 7.75 13.93
CA LYS A 11 5.92 7.73 15.02
C LYS A 11 5.40 7.09 16.31
N GLY A 12 4.11 6.78 16.41
CA GLY A 12 3.50 6.25 17.62
C GLY A 12 3.45 7.24 18.78
N GLU A 13 3.41 8.55 18.50
CA GLU A 13 3.41 9.60 19.53
C GLU A 13 2.10 9.67 20.33
N PHE A 14 1.02 9.10 19.80
CA PHE A 14 -0.26 8.99 20.50
C PHE A 14 -1.02 7.74 20.07
N LEU A 15 -1.90 7.27 20.94
CA LEU A 15 -2.90 6.24 20.68
C LEU A 15 -4.28 6.86 20.82
N VAL A 16 -5.17 6.56 19.89
CA VAL A 16 -6.57 7.00 19.93
C VAL A 16 -7.42 5.75 20.06
N ASP A 17 -8.31 5.75 21.05
CA ASP A 17 -9.21 4.62 21.26
C ASP A 17 -10.06 4.36 19.99
N GLY A 18 -10.16 3.09 19.60
CA GLY A 18 -10.81 2.67 18.36
C GLY A 18 -10.03 2.92 17.05
N VAL A 19 -8.81 3.48 17.11
CA VAL A 19 -7.93 3.66 15.93
C VAL A 19 -6.73 2.74 16.05
N GLU A 20 -6.48 1.92 15.02
CA GLU A 20 -5.27 1.08 14.99
C GLU A 20 -4.00 1.94 15.03
N SER A 21 -3.00 1.50 15.77
CA SER A 21 -1.66 2.09 15.74
C SER A 21 -0.98 1.86 14.40
N TRP A 22 0.05 2.64 14.09
CA TRP A 22 0.88 2.40 12.90
C TRP A 22 1.47 0.99 12.87
N GLN A 23 1.88 0.47 14.02
CA GLN A 23 2.46 -0.87 14.12
C GLN A 23 1.44 -1.96 13.78
N GLU A 24 0.22 -1.84 14.28
CA GLU A 24 -0.88 -2.79 13.99
C GLU A 24 -1.28 -2.74 12.52
N PHE A 25 -1.51 -1.52 11.99
CA PHE A 25 -1.82 -1.32 10.57
C PHE A 25 -0.72 -1.93 9.69
N SER A 26 0.53 -1.59 9.99
CA SER A 26 1.64 -1.98 9.12
C SER A 26 1.95 -3.46 9.18
N SER A 27 1.85 -4.06 10.37
CA SER A 27 1.94 -5.51 10.57
C SER A 27 0.85 -6.26 9.80
N ARG A 28 -0.40 -5.75 9.84
CA ARG A 28 -1.54 -6.38 9.15
C ARG A 28 -1.34 -6.42 7.64
N VAL A 29 -0.88 -5.32 7.03
CA VAL A 29 -0.62 -5.24 5.58
C VAL A 29 0.59 -6.10 5.18
N ARG A 30 1.71 -6.02 5.92
CA ARG A 30 2.90 -6.85 5.67
C ARG A 30 2.58 -8.35 5.84
N GLY A 31 1.74 -8.69 6.81
CA GLY A 31 1.22 -10.04 7.00
C GLY A 31 0.37 -10.52 5.83
N ALA A 32 -0.44 -9.64 5.22
CA ALA A 32 -1.19 -9.97 4.01
C ALA A 32 -0.27 -10.26 2.83
N LEU A 33 0.78 -9.46 2.60
CA LEU A 33 1.78 -9.72 1.56
C LEU A 33 2.45 -11.09 1.76
N LYS A 34 2.89 -11.39 2.98
CA LYS A 34 3.49 -12.69 3.33
C LYS A 34 2.55 -13.86 3.07
N ARG A 35 1.27 -13.74 3.49
CA ARG A 35 0.26 -14.77 3.24
C ARG A 35 0.01 -14.96 1.76
N ILE A 36 -0.06 -13.86 1.00
CA ILE A 36 -0.16 -13.94 -0.46
C ILE A 36 1.05 -14.72 -0.95
N ALA A 37 2.29 -14.25 -0.76
CA ALA A 37 3.51 -14.89 -1.29
C ALA A 37 3.65 -16.38 -0.92
N GLY A 38 3.33 -16.75 0.33
CA GLY A 38 3.43 -18.12 0.83
C GLY A 38 2.30 -19.06 0.41
N ALA A 39 1.17 -18.54 -0.10
CA ALA A 39 0.06 -19.35 -0.56
C ALA A 39 0.29 -19.83 -2.00
N GLY A 40 0.48 -21.13 -2.22
CA GLY A 40 0.43 -21.77 -3.55
C GLY A 40 1.77 -21.88 -4.30
N GLY A 41 1.68 -22.29 -5.58
CA GLY A 41 2.82 -22.55 -6.47
C GLY A 41 3.30 -21.35 -7.29
N ALA A 42 4.40 -21.54 -8.02
CA ALA A 42 4.97 -20.52 -8.91
C ALA A 42 4.02 -20.14 -10.06
N GLY A 43 4.18 -18.91 -10.59
CA GLY A 43 3.47 -18.44 -11.80
C GLY A 43 2.02 -17.98 -11.60
N ARG A 44 1.51 -17.96 -10.36
CA ARG A 44 0.14 -17.49 -10.08
C ARG A 44 0.01 -15.97 -10.14
N ARG A 45 -1.21 -15.52 -10.40
CA ARG A 45 -1.62 -14.11 -10.35
C ARG A 45 -2.70 -13.92 -9.30
N VAL A 46 -2.60 -12.86 -8.51
CA VAL A 46 -3.58 -12.52 -7.46
C VAL A 46 -4.03 -11.08 -7.66
N ALA A 47 -5.35 -10.88 -7.71
CA ALA A 47 -5.95 -9.56 -7.69
C ALA A 47 -6.35 -9.20 -6.25
N VAL A 48 -6.01 -7.99 -5.81
CA VAL A 48 -6.35 -7.47 -4.48
C VAL A 48 -7.06 -6.13 -4.66
N PHE A 49 -8.28 -6.03 -4.12
CA PHE A 49 -9.04 -4.79 -4.08
C PHE A 49 -8.88 -4.15 -2.70
N THR A 50 -8.34 -2.92 -2.66
CA THR A 50 -7.96 -2.28 -1.41
C THR A 50 -7.90 -0.75 -1.54
N SER A 51 -7.45 -0.06 -0.48
CA SER A 51 -7.38 1.40 -0.40
C SER A 51 -5.95 1.95 -0.63
N GLY A 52 -5.86 3.26 -0.87
CA GLY A 52 -4.57 3.95 -1.08
C GLY A 52 -3.58 3.79 0.07
N GLY A 53 -4.05 3.77 1.33
CA GLY A 53 -3.17 3.56 2.49
C GLY A 53 -2.51 2.18 2.47
N VAL A 54 -3.26 1.14 2.09
CA VAL A 54 -2.72 -0.23 1.97
C VAL A 54 -1.77 -0.34 0.78
N ILE A 55 -2.11 0.27 -0.36
CA ILE A 55 -1.23 0.31 -1.55
C ILE A 55 0.08 1.04 -1.22
N GLY A 56 -0.01 2.22 -0.60
CA GLY A 56 1.16 3.03 -0.24
C GLY A 56 2.12 2.29 0.68
N LEU A 57 1.59 1.60 1.70
CA LEU A 57 2.39 0.78 2.59
C LEU A 57 2.95 -0.48 1.91
N ALA A 58 2.18 -1.12 1.02
CA ALA A 58 2.66 -2.28 0.26
C ALA A 58 3.86 -1.89 -0.62
N VAL A 59 3.74 -0.79 -1.38
CA VAL A 59 4.84 -0.27 -2.21
C VAL A 59 6.02 0.15 -1.35
N GLN A 60 5.81 0.85 -0.24
CA GLN A 60 6.86 1.19 0.73
C GLN A 60 7.63 -0.04 1.21
N THR A 61 6.90 -1.11 1.56
CA THR A 61 7.49 -2.37 2.02
C THR A 61 8.31 -3.04 0.91
N VAL A 62 7.78 -3.09 -0.31
CA VAL A 62 8.47 -3.69 -1.47
C VAL A 62 9.75 -2.95 -1.82
N LEU A 63 9.74 -1.62 -1.74
CA LEU A 63 10.91 -0.77 -2.02
C LEU A 63 11.89 -0.69 -0.84
N GLY A 64 11.60 -1.30 0.32
CA GLY A 64 12.45 -1.20 1.51
C GLY A 64 12.66 0.24 2.00
N SER A 65 11.67 1.11 1.76
CA SER A 65 11.78 2.54 2.09
C SER A 65 11.46 2.81 3.56
N PRO A 66 11.83 3.98 4.12
CA PRO A 66 11.40 4.36 5.48
C PRO A 66 9.87 4.50 5.59
N ASP A 67 9.31 4.30 6.79
CA ASP A 67 7.85 4.24 7.01
C ASP A 67 7.10 5.52 6.59
N ASN A 68 7.73 6.70 6.71
CA ASN A 68 7.11 7.95 6.27
C ASN A 68 6.79 7.99 4.76
N LYS A 69 7.49 7.19 3.95
CA LYS A 69 7.23 7.10 2.50
C LYS A 69 5.88 6.44 2.19
N ALA A 70 5.33 5.63 3.08
CA ALA A 70 4.03 5.02 2.84
C ALA A 70 2.92 6.07 2.62
N LEU A 71 2.97 7.17 3.38
CA LEU A 71 2.00 8.25 3.26
C LEU A 71 2.21 9.08 1.99
N GLU A 72 3.46 9.41 1.67
CA GLU A 72 3.80 10.13 0.45
C GLU A 72 3.34 9.38 -0.81
N ILE A 73 3.52 8.05 -0.81
CA ILE A 73 3.05 7.18 -1.90
C ILE A 73 1.51 7.15 -1.93
N ASN A 74 0.86 6.98 -0.78
CA ASN A 74 -0.60 6.97 -0.65
C ASN A 74 -1.24 8.21 -1.31
N TRP A 75 -0.71 9.41 -1.06
CA TRP A 75 -1.23 10.65 -1.66
C TRP A 75 -1.21 10.68 -3.20
N ARG A 76 -0.43 9.80 -3.83
CA ARG A 76 -0.38 9.70 -5.28
C ARG A 76 -1.36 8.67 -5.83
N VAL A 77 -1.91 7.78 -5.01
CA VAL A 77 -2.79 6.69 -5.47
C VAL A 77 -4.10 7.26 -6.01
N LYS A 78 -4.41 6.93 -7.26
CA LYS A 78 -5.66 7.30 -7.93
C LYS A 78 -6.73 6.25 -7.62
N ASN A 79 -7.98 6.68 -7.65
CA ASN A 79 -9.11 5.75 -7.59
C ASN A 79 -9.07 4.80 -8.79
N CYS A 80 -9.34 3.52 -8.52
CA CYS A 80 -9.30 2.43 -9.50
C CYS A 80 -7.92 2.23 -10.17
N SER A 81 -6.83 2.74 -9.59
CA SER A 81 -5.50 2.47 -10.13
C SER A 81 -5.09 0.99 -9.99
N LEU A 82 -4.25 0.53 -10.89
CA LEU A 82 -3.55 -0.75 -10.81
C LEU A 82 -2.13 -0.52 -10.29
N THR A 83 -1.69 -1.38 -9.38
CA THR A 83 -0.31 -1.47 -8.89
C THR A 83 0.11 -2.92 -8.92
N GLU A 84 1.22 -3.20 -9.60
CA GLU A 84 1.69 -4.55 -9.88
C GLU A 84 2.97 -4.82 -9.10
N ILE A 85 2.94 -5.89 -8.32
CA ILE A 85 4.07 -6.37 -7.53
C ILE A 85 4.37 -7.80 -7.98
N ILE A 86 5.58 -8.02 -8.47
CA ILE A 86 6.11 -9.36 -8.69
C ILE A 86 6.50 -9.92 -7.33
N PHE A 87 6.01 -11.11 -7.00
CA PHE A 87 6.33 -11.78 -5.75
C PHE A 87 6.87 -13.19 -6.00
N GLY A 88 7.83 -13.59 -5.19
CA GLY A 88 8.34 -14.95 -5.06
C GLY A 88 8.35 -15.37 -3.59
N ARG A 89 9.00 -16.50 -3.28
CA ARG A 89 8.97 -17.09 -1.93
C ARG A 89 9.44 -16.10 -0.85
N ASP A 90 10.51 -15.36 -1.11
CA ASP A 90 11.12 -14.41 -0.16
C ASP A 90 11.45 -13.05 -0.77
N ARG A 91 10.94 -12.74 -1.96
CA ARG A 91 11.26 -11.51 -2.68
C ARG A 91 10.01 -10.85 -3.26
N TYR A 92 10.01 -9.53 -3.21
CA TYR A 92 9.03 -8.71 -3.88
C TYR A 92 9.76 -7.69 -4.77
N SER A 93 9.14 -7.30 -5.87
CA SER A 93 9.64 -6.25 -6.74
C SER A 93 8.46 -5.49 -7.31
N LEU A 94 8.55 -4.16 -7.34
CA LEU A 94 7.52 -3.32 -7.93
C LEU A 94 7.69 -3.34 -9.44
N ASP A 95 6.62 -3.69 -10.15
CA ASP A 95 6.60 -3.72 -11.62
C ASP A 95 5.96 -2.46 -12.19
N SER A 96 4.78 -2.10 -11.68
CA SER A 96 4.08 -0.88 -12.07
C SER A 96 3.37 -0.25 -10.87
N PHE A 97 3.23 1.07 -10.88
CA PHE A 97 2.55 1.81 -9.81
C PHE A 97 1.53 2.78 -10.39
N ASN A 98 0.32 2.73 -9.82
CA ASN A 98 -0.72 3.75 -10.00
C ASN A 98 -1.12 3.99 -11.47
N THR A 99 -1.14 2.91 -12.25
CA THR A 99 -1.52 2.96 -13.66
C THR A 99 -3.04 2.89 -13.80
N ILE A 100 -3.57 3.45 -14.88
CA ILE A 100 -5.02 3.51 -15.15
C ILE A 100 -5.30 3.27 -16.64
N PRO A 101 -4.76 2.19 -17.25
CA PRO A 101 -4.87 1.97 -18.69
C PRO A 101 -6.31 1.74 -19.17
N HIS A 102 -7.24 1.49 -18.25
CA HIS A 102 -8.67 1.29 -18.53
C HIS A 102 -9.51 2.58 -18.36
N LEU A 103 -8.89 3.70 -17.92
CA LEU A 103 -9.58 4.99 -17.71
C LEU A 103 -9.05 6.04 -18.69
N ASP A 104 -9.56 5.97 -19.92
CA ASP A 104 -9.15 6.89 -20.99
C ASP A 104 -9.71 8.30 -20.77
N ASP A 105 -10.92 8.43 -20.20
CA ASP A 105 -11.55 9.72 -19.89
C ASP A 105 -10.83 10.42 -18.72
N PRO A 106 -10.21 11.60 -18.94
CA PRO A 106 -9.54 12.36 -17.88
C PRO A 106 -10.44 12.69 -16.68
N ARG A 107 -11.75 12.80 -16.86
CA ARG A 107 -12.70 13.12 -15.78
C ARG A 107 -12.86 12.01 -14.76
N LEU A 108 -12.54 10.76 -15.14
CA LEU A 108 -12.58 9.61 -14.24
C LEU A 108 -11.31 9.48 -13.39
N ARG A 109 -10.27 10.26 -13.71
CA ARG A 109 -8.95 10.20 -13.03
C ARG A 109 -9.00 11.00 -11.74
N THR A 110 -9.55 10.39 -10.69
CA THR A 110 -9.78 11.02 -9.39
C THR A 110 -8.83 10.52 -8.31
N PHE A 111 -8.67 11.30 -7.25
CA PHE A 111 -7.93 10.96 -6.02
C PHE A 111 -8.90 11.07 -4.84
N ARG A 112 -8.67 10.32 -3.76
CA ARG A 112 -9.41 10.45 -2.49
C ARG A 112 -8.49 10.35 -1.30
#